data_AF-A0A7J9JEZ5-F1
#
_entry.id   AF-A0A7J9JEZ5-F1
#
_cell.length_a   1.000
_cell.length_b   1.000
_cell.length_c   1.000
_cell.angle_alpha   90.00
_cell.angle_beta   90.00
_cell.angle_gamma   90.00
#
_symmetry.space_group_name_H-M   'P 1'
#
loop_
_entity.id
_entity.type
_entity.pdbx_description
1 polymer ?
#
loop_
_entity_poly.entity_id
_entity_poly.type
_entity_poly.pdbx_seq_one_letter_code
_entity_poly.pdbx_strand_id
1 'polypeptide(L)'
;MGDSSDSVSIAIDMVPFGGKEFLVKTSRGSLSVFVCGDQEKPALITYPDVALNYMSCFQGLFFCPDAASLLLHNFCIYHIDAPGHELGANVISPDVPLLSVDDLADQVAEVLDFF
;
A
#
# COMPACT_ATOMS: atom_id res chain seq x y z
N MET A 1 -21.77 35.14 14.02
CA MET A 1 -21.03 34.08 14.74
C MET A 1 -21.02 32.92 13.77
N GLY A 2 -19.86 32.68 13.17
CA GLY A 2 -19.71 31.99 11.88
C GLY A 2 -20.17 30.54 11.89
N ASP A 3 -20.88 30.20 10.82
CA ASP A 3 -21.40 28.88 10.53
C ASP A 3 -20.28 27.85 10.42
N SER A 4 -20.64 26.65 10.88
CA SER A 4 -19.90 25.40 10.89
C SER A 4 -19.00 25.23 9.66
N SER A 5 -17.71 25.07 9.90
CA SER A 5 -16.78 24.49 8.94
C SER A 5 -17.15 23.01 8.80
N ASP A 6 -18.12 22.71 7.95
CA ASP A 6 -18.30 21.36 7.41
C ASP A 6 -17.03 21.00 6.66
N SER A 7 -16.10 20.37 7.37
CA SER A 7 -14.97 19.69 6.78
C SER A 7 -15.54 18.56 5.94
N VAL A 8 -15.72 18.82 4.65
CA VAL A 8 -15.93 17.81 3.63
C VAL A 8 -14.67 16.96 3.66
N SER A 9 -14.71 15.82 4.34
CA SER A 9 -13.77 14.75 4.10
C SER A 9 -13.96 14.38 2.65
N ILE A 10 -13.06 14.87 1.79
CA ILE A 10 -12.90 14.35 0.45
C ILE A 10 -12.44 12.92 0.70
N ALA A 11 -13.39 11.99 0.75
CA ALA A 11 -13.12 10.60 0.47
C ALA A 11 -12.53 10.65 -0.94
N ILE A 12 -11.21 10.65 -1.01
CA ILE A 12 -10.54 10.46 -2.27
C ILE A 12 -10.90 9.02 -2.63
N ASP A 13 -11.99 8.84 -3.36
CA ASP A 13 -12.36 7.61 -4.06
C ASP A 13 -11.25 7.35 -5.09
N MET A 14 -10.08 6.96 -4.61
CA MET A 14 -8.86 7.01 -5.39
C MET A 14 -8.50 5.69 -6.05
N VAL A 15 -9.44 4.75 -6.13
CA VAL A 15 -9.20 3.53 -6.87
C VAL A 15 -10.39 3.27 -7.78
N PRO A 16 -10.40 3.83 -9.01
CA PRO A 16 -11.38 3.44 -10.02
C PRO A 16 -11.19 1.97 -10.48
N PHE A 17 -10.23 1.25 -9.89
CA PHE A 17 -9.79 -0.07 -10.33
C PHE A 17 -10.24 -1.25 -9.46
N GLY A 18 -10.93 -0.99 -8.35
CA GLY A 18 -11.31 -2.05 -7.40
C GLY A 18 -10.09 -2.66 -6.71
N GLY A 19 -10.24 -3.00 -5.44
CA GLY A 19 -9.16 -3.62 -4.68
C GLY A 19 -9.56 -3.83 -3.24
N LYS A 20 -8.70 -4.52 -2.49
CA LYS A 20 -8.92 -4.84 -1.09
C LYS A 20 -7.63 -4.64 -0.32
N GLU A 21 -7.75 -4.03 0.84
CA GLU A 21 -6.65 -3.91 1.81
C GLU A 21 -6.61 -5.18 2.68
N PHE A 22 -5.40 -5.67 2.93
CA PHE A 22 -5.12 -6.83 3.75
C PHE A 22 -4.04 -6.45 4.77
N LEU A 23 -4.23 -6.90 6.01
CA LEU A 23 -3.20 -6.82 7.04
C LEU A 23 -2.47 -8.16 7.10
N VAL A 24 -1.26 -8.22 6.54
CA VAL A 24 -0.45 -9.45 6.48
C VAL A 24 0.46 -9.51 7.69
N LYS A 25 0.40 -10.61 8.44
CA LYS A 25 1.28 -10.84 9.59
C LYS A 25 2.60 -11.45 9.12
N THR A 26 3.69 -10.76 9.42
CA THR A 26 5.07 -11.21 9.16
C THR A 26 5.81 -11.48 10.47
N SER A 27 6.99 -12.07 10.38
CA SER A 27 7.88 -12.35 11.50
C SER A 27 8.31 -11.08 12.27
N ARG A 28 8.22 -9.90 11.64
CA ARG A 28 8.70 -8.60 12.17
C ARG A 28 7.62 -7.54 12.35
N GLY A 29 6.35 -7.94 12.31
CA GLY A 29 5.22 -7.04 12.45
C GLY A 29 4.15 -7.31 11.41
N SER A 30 3.12 -6.48 11.38
CA SER A 30 2.10 -6.57 10.32
C SER A 30 2.34 -5.50 9.27
N LEU A 31 2.09 -5.84 8.01
CA LEU A 31 2.15 -4.92 6.88
C LEU A 31 0.76 -4.70 6.30
N SER A 32 0.44 -3.46 5.93
CA SER A 32 -0.73 -3.19 5.10
C SER A 32 -0.38 -3.46 3.65
N VAL A 33 -1.23 -4.22 2.96
CA VAL A 33 -1.08 -4.59 1.56
C VAL A 33 -2.39 -4.32 0.84
N PHE A 34 -2.39 -3.40 -0.11
CA PHE A 34 -3.52 -3.16 -0.99
C PHE A 34 -3.37 -4.00 -2.26
N VAL A 35 -4.34 -4.86 -2.52
CA VAL A 35 -4.34 -5.79 -3.66
C VAL A 35 -5.37 -5.36 -4.68
N CYS A 36 -4.97 -5.23 -5.94
CA CYS A 36 -5.86 -4.94 -7.06
C CYS A 36 -5.52 -5.77 -8.31
N GLY A 37 -6.51 -5.97 -9.18
CA GLY A 37 -6.39 -6.87 -10.33
C GLY A 37 -6.80 -8.32 -10.03
N ASP A 38 -6.38 -9.23 -10.90
CA ASP A 38 -6.78 -10.64 -10.90
C ASP A 38 -5.67 -11.52 -10.34
N GLN A 39 -5.93 -12.21 -9.21
CA GLN A 39 -4.94 -13.04 -8.50
C GLN A 39 -4.48 -14.27 -9.29
N GLU A 40 -5.14 -14.65 -10.38
CA GLU A 40 -4.64 -15.71 -11.28
C GLU A 40 -3.50 -15.23 -12.18
N LYS A 41 -3.26 -13.91 -12.24
CA LYS A 41 -2.20 -13.30 -13.07
C LYS A 41 -0.89 -13.14 -12.29
N PRO A 42 0.26 -12.99 -13.00
CA PRO A 42 1.54 -12.77 -12.35
C PRO A 42 1.53 -11.56 -11.40
N ALA A 43 2.26 -11.68 -10.30
CA ALA A 43 2.37 -10.61 -9.31
C ALA A 43 3.24 -9.45 -9.80
N LEU A 44 2.74 -8.23 -9.65
CA LEU A 44 3.50 -6.98 -9.72
C LEU A 44 3.53 -6.38 -8.30
N ILE A 45 4.71 -6.27 -7.73
CA ILE A 45 4.87 -5.78 -6.36
C ILE A 45 5.36 -4.34 -6.41
N THR A 46 4.78 -3.48 -5.59
CA THR A 46 5.29 -2.12 -5.42
C THR A 46 5.67 -1.88 -3.97
N TYR A 47 6.87 -1.35 -3.75
CA TYR A 47 7.36 -0.93 -2.44
C TYR A 47 7.73 0.57 -2.50
N PRO A 48 7.07 1.44 -1.73
CA PRO A 48 7.27 2.90 -1.78
C PRO A 48 8.67 3.35 -1.35
N ASP A 49 9.06 4.54 -1.82
CA ASP A 49 10.26 5.23 -1.34
C ASP A 49 10.06 5.82 0.07
N VAL A 50 11.16 6.26 0.69
CA VAL A 50 11.17 6.84 2.03
C VAL A 50 10.22 8.04 2.14
N ALA A 51 9.51 8.11 3.26
CA ALA A 51 8.48 9.11 3.57
C ALA A 51 7.26 9.10 2.63
N LEU A 52 7.12 8.09 1.77
CA LEU A 52 5.95 7.86 0.94
C LEU A 52 5.24 6.57 1.35
N ASN A 53 3.99 6.48 0.93
CA ASN A 53 3.15 5.28 0.95
C ASN A 53 2.76 4.91 -0.49
N TYR A 54 2.09 3.77 -0.68
CA TYR A 54 1.80 3.30 -2.03
C TYR A 54 0.98 4.29 -2.87
N MET A 55 0.06 5.01 -2.22
CA MET A 55 -0.71 6.04 -2.88
C MET A 55 0.19 7.18 -3.35
N SER A 56 0.87 7.86 -2.44
CA SER A 56 1.71 9.00 -2.77
C SER A 56 2.87 8.66 -3.72
N CYS A 57 3.37 7.42 -3.70
CA CYS A 57 4.45 6.96 -4.57
C CYS A 57 3.98 6.53 -5.96
N PHE A 58 2.87 5.79 -6.07
CA PHE A 58 2.48 5.12 -7.32
C PHE A 58 1.18 5.63 -7.96
N GLN A 59 0.38 6.42 -7.26
CA GLN A 59 -0.88 6.98 -7.80
C GLN A 59 -0.69 7.66 -9.16
N GLY A 60 0.41 8.39 -9.36
CA GLY A 60 0.71 9.04 -10.64
C GLY A 60 0.81 8.05 -11.81
N LEU A 61 1.34 6.85 -11.57
CA LEU A 61 1.44 5.78 -12.57
C LEU A 61 0.06 5.25 -12.95
N PHE A 62 -0.82 5.05 -11.96
CA PHE A 62 -2.15 4.49 -12.16
C PHE A 62 -3.20 5.52 -12.58
N PHE A 63 -2.90 6.81 -12.52
CA PHE A 63 -3.76 7.84 -13.12
C PHE A 63 -3.60 7.97 -14.63
N CYS A 64 -2.52 7.47 -15.22
CA CYS A 64 -2.42 7.35 -16.66
C CYS A 64 -3.29 6.17 -17.13
N PRO A 65 -4.39 6.40 -17.88
CA PRO A 65 -5.33 5.33 -18.23
C PRO A 65 -4.67 4.19 -19.03
N ASP A 66 -3.75 4.53 -19.92
CA ASP A 66 -3.02 3.55 -20.74
C ASP A 66 -2.11 2.66 -19.89
N ALA A 67 -1.36 3.26 -18.97
CA ALA A 67 -0.49 2.52 -18.06
C ALA A 67 -1.30 1.65 -17.09
N ALA A 68 -2.35 2.21 -16.49
CA ALA A 68 -3.22 1.47 -15.57
C ALA A 68 -3.91 0.29 -16.27
N SER A 69 -4.44 0.51 -17.48
CA SER A 69 -5.05 -0.54 -18.30
C SER A 69 -4.05 -1.65 -18.61
N LEU A 70 -2.84 -1.30 -19.05
CA LEU A 70 -1.80 -2.28 -19.36
C LEU A 70 -1.38 -3.08 -18.12
N LEU A 71 -1.20 -2.43 -16.98
CA LEU A 71 -0.73 -3.09 -15.76
C LEU A 71 -1.83 -3.99 -15.17
N LEU A 72 -3.04 -3.48 -14.99
CA LEU A 72 -4.15 -4.24 -14.39
C LEU A 72 -4.68 -5.34 -15.30
N HIS A 73 -4.50 -5.20 -16.62
CA HIS A 73 -4.83 -6.27 -17.55
C HIS A 73 -3.85 -7.44 -17.45
N ASN A 74 -2.57 -7.20 -17.13
CA ASN A 74 -1.54 -8.24 -17.21
C ASN A 74 -1.06 -8.77 -15.86
N PHE A 75 -1.34 -8.07 -14.76
CA PHE A 75 -0.80 -8.39 -13.44
C PHE A 75 -1.85 -8.34 -12.33
N CYS A 76 -1.62 -9.13 -11.28
CA CYS A 76 -2.16 -8.85 -9.95
C CYS A 76 -1.18 -7.94 -9.22
N ILE A 77 -1.65 -6.82 -8.69
CA ILE A 77 -0.76 -5.81 -8.10
C ILE A 77 -0.88 -5.84 -6.59
N TYR A 78 0.25 -5.96 -5.91
CA TYR A 78 0.40 -5.95 -4.47
C TYR A 78 1.14 -4.67 -4.07
N HIS A 79 0.37 -3.69 -3.59
CA HIS A 79 0.89 -2.44 -3.06
C HIS A 79 1.19 -2.62 -1.57
N ILE A 80 2.46 -2.73 -1.21
CA ILE A 80 2.90 -2.92 0.17
C ILE A 80 3.25 -1.56 0.76
N ASP A 81 2.67 -1.21 1.90
CA ASP A 81 3.17 -0.10 2.70
C ASP A 81 4.26 -0.58 3.66
N ALA A 82 5.35 0.18 3.75
CA ALA A 82 6.38 -0.08 4.76
C ALA A 82 5.79 0.07 6.18
N PRO A 83 6.36 -0.59 7.21
CA PRO A 83 5.87 -0.48 8.58
C PRO A 83 5.75 0.98 9.04
N GLY A 84 4.55 1.39 9.44
CA GLY A 84 4.28 2.73 9.95
C GLY A 84 4.08 3.81 8.87
N HIS A 85 4.10 3.44 7.59
CA HIS A 85 3.83 4.34 6.46
C HIS A 85 2.40 4.23 5.96
N GLU A 86 1.63 3.23 6.42
CA GLU A 86 0.23 3.08 6.07
C GLU A 86 -0.61 4.27 6.58
N LEU A 87 -1.73 4.53 5.91
CA LEU A 87 -2.60 5.63 6.29
C LEU A 87 -3.18 5.41 7.69
N GLY A 88 -2.93 6.36 8.60
CA GLY A 88 -3.40 6.27 9.98
C GLY A 88 -2.55 5.38 10.88
N ALA A 89 -1.33 5.05 10.45
CA ALA A 89 -0.34 4.37 11.27
C ALA A 89 -0.14 5.05 12.64
N ASN A 90 0.00 4.24 13.68
CA ASN A 90 0.40 4.73 15.00
C ASN A 90 1.89 5.03 15.04
N VAL A 91 2.30 5.93 15.94
CA VAL A 91 3.73 6.17 16.20
C VAL A 91 4.38 4.87 16.68
N ILE A 92 5.46 4.46 16.01
CA ILE A 92 6.25 3.30 16.40
C ILE A 92 6.87 3.56 17.78
N SER A 93 6.68 2.62 18.71
CA SER A 93 7.27 2.72 20.05
C SER A 93 8.80 2.72 19.96
N PRO A 94 9.51 3.54 20.75
CA PRO A 94 10.98 3.53 20.80
C PRO A 94 11.56 2.21 21.29
N ASP A 95 10.76 1.35 21.93
CA ASP A 95 11.18 0.02 22.38
C ASP A 95 11.19 -1.03 21.24
N VAL A 96 10.58 -0.73 20.09
CA VAL A 96 10.57 -1.63 18.94
C VAL A 96 11.94 -1.57 18.26
N PRO A 97 12.59 -2.72 18.01
CA PRO A 97 13.86 -2.75 17.30
C PRO A 97 13.71 -2.17 15.89
N LEU A 98 14.65 -1.31 15.50
CA LEU A 98 14.71 -0.78 14.15
C LEU A 98 14.97 -1.92 13.16
N LEU A 99 14.21 -1.92 12.07
CA LEU A 99 14.38 -2.87 10.98
C LEU A 99 15.48 -2.38 10.03
N SER A 100 16.37 -3.28 9.66
CA SER A 100 17.31 -3.07 8.56
C SER A 100 16.61 -3.22 7.21
N VAL A 101 17.27 -2.80 6.12
CA VAL A 101 16.72 -2.98 4.77
C VAL A 101 16.58 -4.46 4.41
N ASP A 102 17.49 -5.32 4.88
CA ASP A 102 17.38 -6.76 4.70
C ASP A 102 16.13 -7.31 5.41
N ASP A 103 15.87 -6.83 6.64
CA ASP A 103 14.66 -7.20 7.37
C ASP A 103 13.38 -6.77 6.64
N LEU A 104 13.36 -5.59 6.02
CA LEU A 104 12.24 -5.10 5.23
C LEU A 104 12.04 -5.94 3.95
N ALA A 105 13.13 -6.35 3.29
CA ALA A 105 13.09 -7.21 2.12
C ALA A 105 12.54 -8.61 2.44
N ASP A 106 12.93 -9.19 3.58
CA ASP A 106 12.39 -10.46 4.06
C ASP A 106 10.86 -10.38 4.24
N GLN A 107 10.34 -9.28 4.78
CA GLN A 107 8.90 -9.09 4.94
C GLN A 107 8.15 -9.08 3.61
N VAL A 108 8.77 -8.58 2.52
CA VAL A 108 8.16 -8.62 1.19
C VAL A 108 8.00 -10.07 0.72
N ALA A 109 8.98 -10.93 0.97
CA ALA A 109 8.87 -12.35 0.65
C ALA A 109 7.75 -13.03 1.46
N GLU A 110 7.64 -12.73 2.76
CA GLU A 110 6.56 -13.25 3.61
C GLU A 110 5.16 -12.80 3.15
N VAL A 111 5.05 -11.59 2.59
CA VAL A 111 3.80 -11.12 1.99
C VAL A 111 3.43 -11.95 0.77
N LEU A 112 4.39 -12.34 -0.06
CA LEU A 112 4.12 -13.18 -1.23
C LEU A 112 3.77 -14.62 -0.83
N ASP A 113 4.39 -15.15 0.22
CA ASP A 113 4.06 -16.49 0.72
C ASP A 113 2.64 -16.56 1.33
N PHE A 114 2.07 -15.41 1.73
CA PHE A 114 0.71 -15.33 2.27
C PHE A 114 -0.38 -15.42 1.18
N PHE A 115 -0.10 -14.93 -0.03
CA PHE A 115 -1.08 -14.85 -1.13
C PHE A 115 -0.93 -15.98 -2.14
#